data_AF-A0A2N7W889-F1
#
_entry.id   AF-A0A2N7W889-F1
#
_cell.length_a   1.000
_cell.length_b   1.000
_cell.length_c   1.000
_cell.angle_alpha   90.00
_cell.angle_beta   90.00
_cell.angle_gamma   90.00
#
_symmetry.space_group_name_H-M   'P 1'
#
loop_
_entity.id
_entity.type
_entity.pdbx_description
1 polymer ?
#
loop_
_entity_poly.entity_id
_entity_poly.type
_entity_poly.pdbx_seq_one_letter_code
_entity_poly.pdbx_strand_id
1 'polypeptide(L)'
;MLSIPTHHELLDAIGQRFTFGAADGQTVDAVLSHAPAGVPMSDSFVCYAATFELPAGVALPQDVYRIGSPTGRTWDLLATPTRPTEDGRSTLTVVVHTRADELGKAAGSPDAT
;
A
#
# COMPACT_ATOMS: atom_id res chain seq x y z
N MET A 1 10.46 -7.44 -11.20
CA MET A 1 9.84 -6.32 -10.47
C MET A 1 8.73 -6.86 -9.57
N LEU A 2 8.65 -6.46 -8.29
CA LEU A 2 7.58 -6.92 -7.39
C LEU A 2 6.22 -6.33 -7.77
N SER A 3 5.18 -7.16 -7.73
CA SER A 3 3.77 -6.78 -7.88
C SER A 3 3.17 -6.16 -6.62
N ILE A 4 3.94 -6.06 -5.53
CA ILE A 4 3.56 -5.44 -4.25
C ILE A 4 4.67 -4.51 -3.75
N PRO A 5 4.35 -3.47 -2.96
CA PRO A 5 5.35 -2.66 -2.28
C PRO A 5 6.02 -3.47 -1.17
N THR A 6 7.30 -3.25 -0.90
CA THR A 6 7.95 -3.82 0.29
C THR A 6 7.57 -3.02 1.54
N HIS A 7 7.73 -3.62 2.72
CA HIS A 7 7.46 -2.90 3.97
C HIS A 7 8.41 -1.72 4.18
N HIS A 8 9.68 -1.86 3.80
CA HIS A 8 10.67 -0.78 3.90
C HIS A 8 10.29 0.42 3.03
N GLU A 9 9.87 0.19 1.78
CA GLU A 9 9.37 1.25 0.90
C GLU A 9 8.16 1.99 1.48
N LEU A 10 7.27 1.28 2.18
CA LEU A 10 6.13 1.90 2.83
C LEU A 10 6.56 2.73 4.05
N LEU A 11 7.50 2.24 4.86
CA LEU A 11 8.02 2.96 6.02
C LEU A 11 8.70 4.27 5.61
N ASP A 12 9.53 4.23 4.57
CA ASP A 12 10.22 5.42 4.05
C ASP A 12 9.25 6.43 3.40
N ALA A 13 8.07 5.95 2.99
CA ALA A 13 7.04 6.77 2.34
C ALA A 13 5.95 7.30 3.29
N ILE A 14 6.06 7.09 4.60
CA ILE A 14 5.10 7.66 5.57
C ILE A 14 5.08 9.20 5.46
N GLY A 15 3.88 9.76 5.41
CA GLY A 15 3.61 11.18 5.20
C GLY A 15 3.61 11.61 3.72
N GLN A 16 4.00 10.73 2.80
CA GLN A 16 4.03 11.03 1.37
C GLN A 16 2.68 10.71 0.68
N ARG A 17 2.49 11.31 -0.50
CA ARG A 17 1.27 11.14 -1.30
C ARG A 17 1.38 9.98 -2.27
N PHE A 18 0.34 9.18 -2.32
CA PHE A 18 0.10 8.12 -3.28
C PHE A 18 -1.14 8.45 -4.10
N THR A 19 -1.21 7.95 -5.33
CA THR A 19 -2.38 8.12 -6.18
C THR A 19 -3.15 6.80 -6.28
N PHE A 20 -4.44 6.83 -5.97
CA PHE A 20 -5.36 5.70 -6.09
C PHE A 20 -6.16 5.83 -7.37
N GLY A 21 -5.88 5.00 -8.37
CA GLY A 21 -6.67 4.90 -9.60
C GLY A 21 -7.75 3.83 -9.49
N ALA A 22 -9.02 4.21 -9.65
CA ALA A 22 -10.15 3.28 -9.74
C ALA A 22 -10.35 2.77 -11.18
N ALA A 23 -11.11 1.69 -11.34
CA ALA A 23 -11.34 1.05 -12.64
C ALA A 23 -12.06 1.96 -13.67
N ASP A 24 -12.81 2.95 -13.20
CA ASP A 24 -13.48 3.96 -14.03
C ASP A 24 -12.55 5.11 -14.49
N GLY A 25 -11.26 5.04 -14.13
CA GLY A 25 -10.25 6.03 -14.47
C GLY A 25 -10.20 7.23 -13.51
N GLN A 26 -11.06 7.29 -12.48
CA GLN A 26 -10.95 8.32 -11.45
C GLN A 26 -9.69 8.11 -10.61
N THR A 27 -9.07 9.21 -10.21
CA THR A 27 -7.88 9.19 -9.36
C THR A 27 -8.08 10.04 -8.12
N VAL A 28 -7.59 9.55 -6.98
CA VAL A 28 -7.62 10.25 -5.70
C VAL A 28 -6.23 10.21 -5.08
N ASP A 29 -5.73 11.37 -4.65
CA ASP A 29 -4.51 11.43 -3.85
C ASP A 29 -4.81 11.05 -2.40
N ALA A 30 -4.01 10.14 -1.85
CA ALA A 30 -4.10 9.71 -0.46
C ALA A 30 -2.72 9.80 0.21
N VAL A 31 -2.69 10.16 1.49
CA VAL A 31 -1.44 10.27 2.26
C VAL A 31 -1.22 8.99 3.04
N LEU A 32 -0.06 8.35 2.89
CA LEU A 32 0.29 7.19 3.71
C LEU A 32 0.53 7.64 5.16
N SER A 33 -0.32 7.25 6.10
CA SER A 33 -0.19 7.68 7.50
C SER A 33 0.48 6.63 8.38
N HIS A 34 0.25 5.34 8.13
CA HIS A 34 0.79 4.26 8.95
C HIS A 34 1.20 3.06 8.10
N ALA A 35 2.28 2.39 8.49
CA ALA A 35 2.69 1.12 7.89
C ALA A 35 3.08 0.08 8.96
N PRO A 36 2.13 -0.42 9.77
CA PRO A 36 2.46 -1.32 10.87
C PRO A 36 2.90 -2.70 10.35
N ALA A 37 3.80 -3.33 11.09
CA ALA A 37 4.04 -4.76 10.96
C ALA A 37 2.80 -5.53 11.45
N GLY A 38 2.49 -6.65 10.80
CA GLY A 38 1.44 -7.58 11.22
C GLY A 38 2.00 -8.87 11.77
N VAL A 39 1.10 -9.80 12.09
CA VAL A 39 1.47 -11.14 12.58
C VAL A 39 1.55 -12.10 11.40
N PRO A 40 2.72 -12.69 11.07
CA PRO A 40 2.81 -13.65 9.99
C PRO A 40 2.13 -14.97 10.37
N MET A 41 1.68 -15.72 9.35
CA MET A 41 1.06 -17.03 9.55
C MET A 41 2.07 -18.09 10.02
N SER A 42 3.33 -17.96 9.60
CA SER A 42 4.46 -18.79 9.99
C SER A 42 5.78 -18.07 9.67
N ASP A 43 6.90 -18.64 10.10
CA ASP A 43 8.25 -18.06 9.89
C ASP A 43 8.65 -17.90 8.41
N SER A 44 7.91 -18.53 7.48
CA SER A 44 8.13 -18.39 6.04
C SER A 44 7.44 -17.18 5.42
N PHE A 45 6.61 -16.47 6.19
CA PHE A 45 5.80 -15.35 5.71
C PHE A 45 6.14 -14.07 6.46
N VAL A 46 5.85 -12.96 5.79
CA VAL A 46 5.81 -11.64 6.42
C VAL A 46 4.41 -11.06 6.25
N CYS A 47 4.01 -10.25 7.22
CA CYS A 47 2.75 -9.51 7.22
C CYS A 47 3.02 -8.05 7.57
N TYR A 48 2.43 -7.14 6.82
CA TYR A 48 2.42 -5.71 7.11
C TYR A 48 1.21 -5.06 6.46
N ALA A 49 0.91 -3.83 6.85
CA ALA A 49 -0.17 -3.05 6.26
C ALA A 49 0.30 -1.65 5.89
N ALA A 50 -0.50 -0.95 5.10
CA ALA A 50 -0.36 0.46 4.77
C ALA A 50 -1.73 1.12 4.86
N THR A 51 -1.88 2.10 5.76
CA THR A 51 -3.12 2.86 5.95
C THR A 51 -2.94 4.25 5.38
N PHE A 52 -3.86 4.64 4.50
CA PHE A 52 -3.86 5.88 3.77
C PHE A 52 -5.03 6.75 4.20
N GLU A 53 -4.78 8.03 4.42
CA GLU A 53 -5.79 9.05 4.66
C GLU A 53 -6.26 9.63 3.32
N LEU A 54 -7.57 9.64 3.10
CA LEU A 54 -8.19 10.27 1.94
C LEU A 54 -8.42 11.77 2.19
N PRO A 55 -8.60 12.59 1.14
CA PRO A 55 -8.96 13.99 1.30
C PRO A 55 -10.29 14.15 2.06
N ALA A 56 -10.47 15.29 2.73
CA ALA A 56 -11.70 15.55 3.47
C ALA A 56 -12.94 15.47 2.56
N GLY A 57 -13.98 14.79 3.03
CA GLY A 57 -15.21 14.56 2.27
C GLY A 57 -15.13 13.46 1.21
N VAL A 58 -13.96 12.86 0.98
CA VAL A 58 -13.80 11.72 0.06
C VAL A 58 -13.98 10.41 0.83
N ALA A 59 -14.76 9.51 0.25
CA ALA A 59 -14.89 8.13 0.69
C ALA A 59 -14.83 7.22 -0.53
N LEU A 60 -14.01 6.18 -0.44
CA LEU A 60 -13.86 5.16 -1.46
C LEU A 60 -14.35 3.82 -0.92
N PRO A 61 -14.99 2.97 -1.74
CA PRO A 61 -15.39 1.62 -1.32
C PRO A 61 -14.16 0.71 -1.12
N GLN A 62 -14.40 -0.55 -0.73
CA GLN A 62 -13.38 -1.57 -0.89
C GLN A 62 -13.30 -1.96 -2.36
N ASP A 63 -12.11 -1.87 -2.94
CA ASP A 63 -11.85 -2.28 -4.33
C ASP A 63 -10.36 -2.53 -4.57
N VAL A 64 -10.03 -3.05 -5.75
CA VAL A 64 -8.67 -3.08 -6.27
C VAL A 64 -8.36 -1.75 -6.93
N TYR A 65 -7.36 -1.05 -6.39
CA TYR A 65 -6.90 0.23 -6.91
C TYR A 65 -5.54 0.09 -7.56
N ARG A 66 -5.33 0.84 -8.64
CA ARG A 66 -4.00 1.08 -9.19
C ARG A 66 -3.31 2.15 -8.34
N ILE A 67 -2.49 1.73 -7.39
CA ILE A 67 -1.81 2.60 -6.42
C ILE A 67 -0.43 3.00 -6.96
N GLY A 68 -0.25 4.29 -7.25
CA GLY A 68 1.01 4.90 -7.64
C GLY A 68 1.76 5.48 -6.43
N SER A 69 3.05 5.20 -6.33
CA SER A 69 3.95 5.73 -5.30
C SER A 69 4.64 7.04 -5.70
N PRO A 70 5.16 7.81 -4.73
CA PRO A 70 5.98 8.99 -4.99
C PRO A 70 7.21 8.72 -5.88
N THR A 71 7.72 7.49 -5.89
CA THR A 71 8.90 7.08 -6.66
C THR A 71 8.56 6.58 -8.06
N GLY A 72 7.29 6.64 -8.46
CA GLY A 72 6.80 6.24 -9.78
C GLY A 72 6.50 4.75 -9.92
N ARG A 73 6.73 3.93 -8.88
CA ARG A 73 6.25 2.54 -8.86
C ARG A 73 4.73 2.49 -8.74
N THR A 74 4.12 1.49 -9.37
CA THR A 74 2.67 1.30 -9.36
C THR A 74 2.32 -0.16 -9.13
N TRP A 75 1.25 -0.41 -8.39
CA TRP A 75 0.74 -1.75 -8.08
C TRP A 75 -0.78 -1.77 -8.14
N ASP A 76 -1.37 -2.91 -8.49
CA ASP A 76 -2.82 -3.12 -8.39
C ASP A 76 -3.09 -3.86 -7.07
N LEU A 77 -3.68 -3.17 -6.09
CA LEU A 77 -3.80 -3.65 -4.70
C LEU A 77 -5.23 -3.50 -4.19
N LEU A 78 -5.71 -4.53 -3.48
CA LEU A 78 -6.96 -4.44 -2.72
C LEU A 78 -6.77 -3.47 -1.54
N ALA A 79 -7.60 -2.44 -1.48
CA ALA A 79 -7.65 -1.53 -0.35
C ALA A 79 -9.05 -1.54 0.27
N THR A 80 -9.11 -1.58 1.60
CA THR A 80 -10.35 -1.72 2.37
C THR A 80 -10.56 -0.52 3.27
N PRO A 81 -11.77 0.07 3.34
CA PRO A 81 -12.09 1.11 4.30
C PRO A 81 -11.84 0.67 5.74
N THR A 82 -11.15 1.52 6.50
CA THR A 82 -10.87 1.29 7.93
C THR A 82 -11.38 2.45 8.77
N ARG A 83 -11.12 2.40 10.09
CA ARG A 83 -11.55 3.44 11.03
C ARG A 83 -11.11 4.83 10.51
N PRO A 84 -12.04 5.80 10.37
CA PRO A 84 -11.69 7.17 10.04
C PRO A 84 -10.70 7.79 11.03
N THR A 85 -9.98 8.82 10.60
CA THR A 85 -9.15 9.63 11.49
C THR A 85 -10.02 10.34 12.53
N GLU A 86 -9.39 10.86 13.60
CA GLU A 86 -10.10 11.59 14.66
C GLU A 86 -10.83 12.83 14.13
N ASP A 87 -10.28 13.49 13.10
CA ASP A 87 -10.90 14.62 12.41
C ASP A 87 -11.88 14.21 11.29
N GLY A 88 -12.21 12.92 11.19
CA GLY A 88 -13.29 12.39 10.37
C GLY A 88 -12.93 12.11 8.91
N ARG A 89 -11.64 12.14 8.51
CA ARG A 89 -11.22 11.71 7.18
C ARG A 89 -11.33 10.20 7.05
N SER A 90 -11.87 9.73 5.92
CA SER A 90 -11.91 8.31 5.58
C SER A 90 -10.49 7.76 5.42
N THR A 91 -10.30 6.50 5.81
CA THR A 91 -9.03 5.78 5.59
C THR A 91 -9.23 4.52 4.76
N LEU A 92 -8.23 4.17 3.96
CA LEU A 92 -8.12 2.89 3.27
C LEU A 92 -6.88 2.16 3.77
N THR A 93 -6.98 0.85 3.98
CA THR A 93 -5.85 0.02 4.37
C THR A 93 -5.61 -1.08 3.35
N VAL A 94 -4.36 -1.21 2.91
CA VAL A 94 -3.84 -2.37 2.20
C VAL A 94 -3.16 -3.29 3.20
N VAL A 95 -3.44 -4.59 3.14
CA VAL A 95 -2.77 -5.60 3.95
C VAL A 95 -2.01 -6.54 3.03
N VAL A 96 -0.72 -6.71 3.30
CA VAL A 96 0.16 -7.57 2.52
C VAL A 96 0.54 -8.79 3.34
N HIS A 97 0.25 -9.96 2.79
CA HIS A 97 0.77 -11.25 3.24
C HIS A 97 1.56 -11.84 2.09
N THR A 98 2.85 -12.05 2.29
CA THR A 98 3.71 -12.64 1.26
C THR A 98 4.79 -13.51 1.88
N ARG A 99 5.37 -14.38 1.07
CA ARG A 99 6.49 -15.19 1.51
C ARG A 99 7.74 -14.32 1.64
N ALA A 100 8.55 -14.60 2.66
CA ALA A 100 9.79 -13.86 2.90
C ALA A 100 10.81 -14.01 1.76
N ASP A 101 10.85 -15.17 1.11
CA ASP A 101 11.76 -15.48 0.00
C ASP A 101 11.44 -14.70 -1.28
N GLU A 102 10.16 -14.44 -1.57
CA GLU A 102 9.73 -13.64 -2.72
C GLU A 102 10.15 -12.18 -2.61
N LEU A 103 10.18 -11.61 -1.39
CA LEU A 103 10.75 -10.27 -1.16
C LEU A 103 12.27 -10.26 -1.30
N GLY A 104 12.95 -11.29 -0.79
CA GLY A 104 14.42 -11.41 -0.89
C GLY A 104 14.92 -11.54 -2.32
N LYS A 105 14.23 -12.32 -3.17
CA LYS A 105 14.58 -12.48 -4.59
C LYS A 105 14.47 -11.18 -5.39
N ALA A 106 13.50 -10.33 -5.05
CA ALA A 106 13.31 -9.06 -5.72
C ALA A 106 14.35 -7.99 -5.35
N ALA A 107 14.87 -8.03 -4.12
CA ALA A 107 15.99 -7.19 -3.71
C ALA A 107 17.33 -7.66 -4.33
N GLY A 108 17.40 -8.93 -4.76
CA GLY A 108 18.60 -9.58 -5.29
C GLY A 108 18.66 -9.75 -6.80
N SER A 109 17.77 -9.13 -7.59
CA SER A 109 17.86 -9.15 -9.06
C SER A 109 18.55 -7.87 -9.54
N PRO A 110 19.89 -7.87 -9.77
CA PRO A 110 20.47 -6.85 -10.62
C PRO A 110 19.88 -7.06 -12.02
N ASP A 111 19.50 -5.96 -12.68
CA ASP A 111 19.10 -6.00 -14.08
C ASP A 111 20.18 -6.73 -14.89
N ALA A 112 19.83 -7.90 -15.41
CA ALA A 112 20.67 -8.63 -16.32
C ALA A 112 20.48 -8.05 -17.72
N THR A 113 21.45 -7.19 -18.08
CA THR A 113 21.98 -6.83 -19.41
C THR A 113 20.99 -6.46 -20.53
#